data_AF-A0A661JE35-F1
#
_entry.id   AF-A0A661JE35-F1
#
_cell.length_a   1.000
_cell.length_b   1.000
_cell.length_c   1.000
_cell.angle_alpha   90.00
_cell.angle_beta   90.00
_cell.angle_gamma   90.00
#
_symmetry.space_group_name_H-M   'P 1'
#
loop_
_entity.id
_entity.type
_entity.pdbx_description
1 polymer ?
#
loop_
_entity_poly.entity_id
_entity_poly.type
_entity_poly.pdbx_seq_one_letter_code
_entity_poly.pdbx_strand_id
1 'polypeptide(L)'
;MEFTAEYKKKVKSAEEAIGLIRSGMRLTIPLCCGLPQTLISALIEQKDRLKDVEIVSGLQIKYPFLEDGLQDSFSYRTWQCAPNIRHLVAEGTVK
;
A
#
# COMPACT_ATOMS: atom_id res chain seq x y z
N MET A 1 -32.88 -3.22 3.34
CA MET A 1 -32.56 -4.61 3.73
C MET A 1 -31.59 -5.27 2.75
N GLU A 2 -31.75 -5.09 1.43
CA GLU A 2 -30.83 -5.60 0.38
C GLU A 2 -29.35 -5.21 0.56
N PHE A 3 -29.03 -3.92 0.78
CA PHE A 3 -27.64 -3.46 0.90
C PHE A 3 -26.86 -4.12 2.06
N THR A 4 -27.53 -4.43 3.18
CA THR A 4 -26.89 -5.06 4.34
C THR A 4 -26.47 -6.50 4.04
N ALA A 5 -27.29 -7.24 3.30
CA ALA A 5 -26.96 -8.60 2.89
C ALA A 5 -25.78 -8.61 1.91
N GLU A 6 -25.78 -7.67 0.95
CA GLU A 6 -24.69 -7.52 -0.01
C GLU A 6 -23.38 -7.06 0.64
N TYR A 7 -23.44 -6.12 1.58
CA TYR A 7 -22.28 -5.68 2.35
C TYR A 7 -21.63 -6.85 3.11
N LYS A 8 -22.43 -7.68 3.80
CA LYS A 8 -21.93 -8.84 4.55
C LYS A 8 -21.17 -9.85 3.68
N LYS A 9 -21.54 -10.00 2.40
CA LYS A 9 -20.80 -10.87 1.46
C LYS A 9 -19.41 -10.34 1.11
N LYS A 10 -19.22 -9.01 1.14
CA LYS A 10 -17.97 -8.32 0.84
C LYS A 10 -17.05 -8.14 2.05
N VAL A 11 -17.56 -8.37 3.27
CA VAL A 11 -16.73 -8.39 4.47
C VAL A 11 -15.80 -9.59 4.40
N LYS A 12 -14.50 -9.30 4.39
CA LYS A 12 -13.40 -10.27 4.27
C LYS A 12 -12.30 -9.92 5.26
N SER A 13 -11.44 -10.88 5.56
CA SER A 13 -10.22 -10.58 6.32
C SER A 13 -9.28 -9.69 5.51
N ALA A 14 -8.36 -8.99 6.19
CA ALA A 14 -7.35 -8.19 5.50
C ALA A 14 -6.45 -9.06 4.61
N GLU A 15 -6.10 -10.27 5.08
CA GLU A 15 -5.32 -11.25 4.34
C GLU A 15 -6.01 -11.66 3.02
N GLU A 16 -7.32 -11.99 3.10
CA GLU A 16 -8.12 -12.36 1.92
C GLU A 16 -8.22 -11.21 0.92
N ALA A 17 -8.44 -9.98 1.41
CA ALA A 17 -8.56 -8.80 0.57
C ALA A 17 -7.24 -8.49 -0.16
N ILE A 18 -6.11 -8.56 0.55
CA ILE A 18 -4.78 -8.34 0.00
C ILE A 18 -4.32 -9.49 -0.90
N GLY A 19 -4.80 -10.72 -0.66
CA GLY A 19 -4.52 -11.90 -1.48
C GLY A 19 -4.88 -11.74 -2.97
N LEU A 20 -5.76 -10.79 -3.29
CA LEU A 20 -6.13 -10.44 -4.67
C LEU A 20 -5.03 -9.67 -5.42
N ILE A 21 -4.10 -9.04 -4.70
CA ILE A 21 -3.02 -8.23 -5.27
C ILE A 21 -1.92 -9.14 -5.82
N ARG A 22 -1.37 -8.77 -6.98
CA ARG A 22 -0.33 -9.51 -7.70
C ARG A 22 0.89 -8.62 -7.95
N SER A 23 2.04 -9.23 -8.19
CA SER A 23 3.26 -8.52 -8.58
C SER A 23 3.02 -7.63 -9.81
N GLY A 24 3.67 -6.46 -9.85
CA GLY A 24 3.53 -5.47 -10.92
C GLY A 24 2.25 -4.63 -10.89
N MET A 25 1.35 -4.84 -9.91
CA MET A 25 0.14 -4.03 -9.80
C MET A 25 0.42 -2.63 -9.26
N ARG A 26 -0.41 -1.68 -9.71
CA ARG A 26 -0.44 -0.31 -9.20
C ARG A 26 -1.61 -0.14 -8.23
N LEU A 27 -1.33 0.30 -7.01
CA LEU A 27 -2.31 0.45 -5.94
C LEU A 27 -2.50 1.93 -5.60
N THR A 28 -3.71 2.46 -5.77
CA THR A 28 -4.02 3.81 -5.29
C THR A 28 -4.57 3.72 -3.87
N ILE A 29 -3.99 4.46 -2.93
CA ILE A 29 -4.42 4.47 -1.53
C ILE A 29 -4.85 5.88 -1.08
N PRO A 30 -5.77 5.99 -0.10
CA PRO A 30 -6.14 7.29 0.48
C PRO A 30 -4.95 8.02 1.10
N LEU A 31 -5.11 9.33 1.22
CA LEU A 31 -4.07 10.28 1.62
C LEU A 31 -4.02 10.48 3.13
N CYS A 32 -2.85 10.84 3.65
CA CYS A 32 -2.64 11.38 5.00
C CYS A 32 -3.22 10.48 6.11
N CYS A 33 -4.23 10.93 6.84
CA CYS A 33 -4.89 10.16 7.90
C CYS A 33 -5.82 9.06 7.39
N GLY A 34 -6.09 9.01 6.08
CA GLY A 34 -6.89 7.98 5.43
C GLY A 34 -6.16 6.68 5.15
N LEU A 35 -4.86 6.58 5.47
CA LEU A 35 -4.06 5.37 5.25
C LEU A 35 -4.74 4.14 5.89
N PRO A 36 -5.14 3.12 5.11
CA PRO A 36 -5.84 1.94 5.64
C PRO A 36 -4.84 1.01 6.33
N GLN A 37 -4.48 1.34 7.57
CA GLN A 37 -3.35 0.74 8.28
C GLN A 37 -3.41 -0.80 8.33
N THR A 38 -4.58 -1.38 8.62
CA THR A 38 -4.77 -2.84 8.66
C THR A 38 -4.49 -3.52 7.33
N LEU A 39 -4.90 -2.90 6.21
CA LEU A 39 -4.64 -3.44 4.86
C LEU A 39 -3.17 -3.27 4.47
N ILE A 40 -2.53 -2.18 4.88
CA ILE A 40 -1.10 -1.95 4.62
C ILE A 40 -0.24 -2.93 5.41
N SER A 41 -0.57 -3.21 6.67
CA SER A 41 0.11 -4.25 7.45
C SER A 41 0.00 -5.62 6.78
N ALA A 42 -1.21 -6.03 6.38
CA ALA A 42 -1.41 -7.29 5.66
C ALA A 42 -0.69 -7.34 4.29
N LEU A 43 -0.56 -6.18 3.61
CA LEU A 43 0.23 -6.08 2.38
C LEU A 43 1.73 -6.36 2.64
N ILE A 44 2.29 -5.76 3.70
CA ILE A 44 3.69 -5.93 4.09
C ILE A 44 3.97 -7.37 4.56
N GLU A 45 3.06 -7.98 5.31
CA GLU A 45 3.16 -9.39 5.71
C GLU A 45 3.24 -10.34 4.50
N GLN A 46 2.67 -9.94 3.36
CA GLN A 46 2.69 -10.69 2.11
C GLN A 46 3.80 -10.24 1.14
N LYS A 47 4.79 -9.46 1.61
CA LYS A 47 5.90 -8.96 0.77
C LYS A 47 6.62 -10.05 -0.02
N ASP A 48 6.83 -11.23 0.55
CA ASP A 48 7.70 -12.25 -0.06
C ASP A 48 7.10 -12.81 -1.36
N ARG A 49 5.77 -12.77 -1.52
CA ARG A 49 5.07 -13.18 -2.75
C ARG A 49 4.83 -12.02 -3.74
N LEU A 50 5.16 -10.78 -3.36
CA LEU A 50 4.89 -9.58 -4.15
C LEU A 50 6.20 -8.96 -4.63
N LYS A 51 6.25 -8.59 -5.91
CA LYS A 51 7.36 -7.88 -6.53
C LYS A 51 6.85 -6.69 -7.33
N ASP A 52 7.58 -5.59 -7.32
CA ASP A 52 7.29 -4.41 -8.14
C ASP A 52 5.84 -3.87 -8.00
N VAL A 53 5.27 -3.91 -6.80
CA VAL A 53 3.96 -3.30 -6.54
C VAL A 53 4.17 -1.80 -6.35
N GLU A 54 3.56 -0.99 -7.21
CA GLU A 54 3.68 0.47 -7.14
C GLU A 54 2.51 1.07 -6.36
N ILE A 55 2.78 1.57 -5.15
CA ILE A 55 1.80 2.28 -4.33
C ILE A 55 1.78 3.74 -4.78
N VAL A 56 0.59 4.28 -5.01
CA VAL A 56 0.38 5.62 -5.55
C VAL A 56 -0.52 6.43 -4.61
N SER A 57 0.01 7.53 -4.08
CA SER A 57 -0.76 8.47 -3.24
C SER A 57 0.02 9.79 -3.09
N GLY A 58 -0.37 10.64 -2.15
CA GLY A 58 0.28 11.92 -1.85
C GLY A 58 0.98 11.93 -0.48
N LEU A 59 0.82 12.98 0.30
CA LEU A 59 1.37 13.04 1.66
C LEU A 59 0.76 11.93 2.53
N GLN A 60 1.60 11.16 3.24
CA GLN A 60 1.21 10.26 4.32
C GLN A 60 1.80 10.72 5.66
N ILE A 61 1.12 10.40 6.76
CA ILE A 61 1.66 10.59 8.11
C ILE A 61 2.81 9.61 8.39
N LYS A 62 2.69 8.38 7.87
CA LYS A 62 3.69 7.31 7.98
C LYS A 62 3.79 6.52 6.68
N TYR A 63 4.94 5.88 6.45
CA TYR A 63 5.25 5.15 5.23
C TYR A 63 5.78 3.73 5.55
N PRO A 64 4.99 2.87 6.22
CA PRO A 64 5.45 1.55 6.65
C PRO A 64 5.84 0.65 5.46
N PHE A 65 5.26 0.88 4.27
CA PHE A 65 5.61 0.17 3.04
C PHE A 65 6.93 0.65 2.39
N LEU A 66 7.62 1.61 3.01
CA LEU A 66 8.95 2.09 2.61
C LEU A 66 10.03 1.73 3.63
N GLU A 67 9.74 0.86 4.60
CA GLU A 67 10.73 0.36 5.56
C GLU A 67 11.80 -0.50 4.87
N ASP A 68 12.95 -0.63 5.52
CA ASP A 68 14.09 -1.39 4.98
C ASP A 68 13.73 -2.86 4.72
N GLY A 69 14.18 -3.39 3.59
CA GLY A 69 13.92 -4.77 3.17
C GLY A 69 12.61 -4.93 2.38
N LEU A 70 11.90 -3.84 2.08
CA LEU A 70 10.66 -3.84 1.29
C LEU A 70 10.84 -3.36 -0.16
N GLN A 71 12.01 -2.83 -0.53
CA GLN A 71 12.24 -2.13 -1.79
C GLN A 71 12.05 -3.00 -3.05
N ASP A 72 12.26 -4.32 -2.92
CA ASP A 72 12.02 -5.29 -4.00
C ASP A 72 10.51 -5.61 -4.17
N SER A 73 9.72 -5.35 -3.13
CA SER A 73 8.28 -5.62 -3.12
C SER A 73 7.46 -4.39 -3.47
N PHE A 74 7.83 -3.23 -2.94
CA PHE A 74 7.05 -2.01 -3.01
C PHE A 74 7.88 -0.81 -3.49
N SER A 75 7.26 0.00 -4.34
CA SER A 75 7.73 1.35 -4.66
C SER A 75 6.62 2.36 -4.40
N TYR A 76 6.98 3.63 -4.22
CA TYR A 76 6.01 4.68 -3.93
C TYR A 76 6.07 5.81 -4.95
N ARG A 77 4.98 5.99 -5.68
CA ARG A 77 4.80 7.12 -6.59
C ARG A 77 3.98 8.20 -5.92
N THR A 78 4.53 9.41 -5.82
CA THR A 78 3.85 10.51 -5.13
C THR A 78 3.92 11.84 -5.84
N TRP A 79 2.80 12.58 -5.82
CA TRP A 79 2.75 13.99 -6.23
C TRP A 79 3.17 14.96 -5.09
N GLN A 80 3.46 14.43 -3.89
CA GLN A 80 3.87 15.19 -2.72
C GLN A 80 5.04 14.47 -2.01
N CYS A 81 6.27 14.77 -2.43
CA CYS A 81 7.47 14.21 -1.82
C CYS A 81 7.77 14.89 -0.47
N ALA A 82 7.34 14.26 0.62
CA ALA A 82 7.51 14.75 1.98
C ALA A 82 8.99 14.68 2.43
N PRO A 83 9.43 15.56 3.35
CA PRO A 83 10.83 15.58 3.82
C PRO A 83 11.37 14.24 4.29
N ASN A 84 10.52 13.44 4.95
CA ASN A 84 10.89 12.15 5.52
C ASN A 84 11.15 11.04 4.49
N ILE A 85 10.73 11.20 3.24
CA ILE A 85 10.93 10.19 2.17
C ILE A 85 11.74 10.72 0.99
N ARG A 86 12.16 12.00 1.03
CA ARG A 86 12.86 12.65 -0.09
C ARG A 86 14.18 11.99 -0.44
N HIS A 87 14.89 11.45 0.55
CA HIS A 87 16.16 10.76 0.33
C HIS A 87 16.01 9.51 -0.56
N LEU A 88 14.86 8.82 -0.47
CA LEU A 88 14.54 7.62 -1.24
C LEU A 88 14.29 7.88 -2.73
N VAL A 89 14.20 9.14 -3.15
CA VAL A 89 14.08 9.51 -4.58
C VAL A 89 15.37 9.17 -5.34
N ALA A 90 16.53 9.40 -4.72
CA ALA A 90 17.82 9.07 -5.33
C ALA A 90 18.01 7.55 -5.50
N GLU A 91 17.38 6.76 -4.65
CA GLU A 91 17.40 5.29 -4.69
C GLU A 91 16.40 4.71 -5.68
N GLY A 92 15.48 5.53 -6.20
CA GLY A 92 14.42 5.09 -7.12
C GLY A 92 13.25 4.37 -6.45
N THR A 93 13.29 4.14 -5.13
CA THR A 93 12.19 3.56 -4.33
C THR A 93 10.99 4.52 -4.29
N VAL A 94 11.24 5.83 -4.25
CA VAL A 94 10.22 6.89 -4.37
C VAL A 94 10.34 7.58 -5.74
N LYS A 95 9.20 7.78 -6.43
CA LYS A 95 9.13 8.31 -7.80
C LYS A 95 8.05 9.38 -7.97
#